data_AF-A0A7S0WHS3-F1
#
_entry.id   AF-A0A7S0WHS3-F1
#
_cell.length_a   1.000
_cell.length_b   1.000
_cell.length_c   1.000
_cell.angle_alpha   90.00
_cell.angle_beta   90.00
_cell.angle_gamma   90.00
#
_symmetry.space_group_name_H-M   'P 1'
#
loop_
_entity.id
_entity.type
_entity.pdbx_description
1 polymer ?
#
loop_
_entity_poly.entity_id
_entity_poly.type
_entity_poly.pdbx_seq_one_letter_code
_entity_poly.pdbx_strand_id
1 'polypeptide(L)'
;MLHQRRALPTQCRNNVGLVSIRARRVQRVLATAQPTAAPSSAGDGKGGVGYLATPFTTGRVAAQDQDDILELKHLRNYLTPRDSPFVPGNNKGGGFVGDRDKVRLHTVEYESPDSAGAFCADGMATVGDEDSCILLPEWAIRCGPRKTIYHDPHQVCAAVVTCGGLCPGLNDVVAGIVNKLTDYGVPEGRILGIKYGFRGFYDPTSKPVTLTKGSVDGIQLQGGTILGTSRGGANVKEIVKRIDLWGLNMVFVVGGNG
;
A
#
# COMPACT_ATOMS: atom_id res chain seq x y z
N MET A 1 -31.55 -37.86 1.43
CA MET A 1 -30.15 -37.87 1.92
C MET A 1 -29.73 -36.43 2.22
N LEU A 2 -29.59 -36.10 3.50
CA LEU A 2 -29.28 -34.75 3.99
C LEU A 2 -27.92 -34.27 3.47
N HIS A 3 -27.92 -33.15 2.74
CA HIS A 3 -26.70 -32.40 2.46
C HIS A 3 -26.28 -31.64 3.73
N GLN A 4 -25.17 -32.07 4.33
CA GLN A 4 -24.50 -31.36 5.42
C GLN A 4 -24.09 -29.96 4.94
N ARG A 5 -24.70 -28.93 5.53
CA ARG A 5 -24.24 -27.54 5.43
C ARG A 5 -22.91 -27.43 6.17
N ARG A 6 -21.77 -27.54 5.48
CA ARG A 6 -20.50 -27.07 6.03
C ARG A 6 -20.57 -25.56 6.19
N ALA A 7 -20.61 -25.11 7.45
CA ALA A 7 -20.51 -23.71 7.83
C ALA A 7 -19.19 -23.11 7.31
N LEU A 8 -19.23 -21.85 6.87
CA LEU A 8 -18.02 -21.05 6.63
C LEU A 8 -17.21 -20.98 7.92
N PRO A 9 -15.87 -20.93 7.87
CA PRO A 9 -15.08 -20.68 9.08
C PRO A 9 -15.50 -19.35 9.69
N THR A 10 -16.10 -19.43 10.88
CA THR A 10 -16.56 -18.32 11.74
C THR A 10 -15.40 -17.49 12.32
N GLN A 11 -14.18 -17.70 11.84
CA GLN A 11 -12.96 -17.31 12.52
C GLN A 11 -12.64 -15.81 12.48
N CYS A 12 -13.13 -15.04 11.49
CA CYS A 12 -12.94 -13.59 11.49
C CYS A 12 -13.94 -12.80 12.34
N ARG A 13 -15.07 -13.41 12.76
CA ARG A 13 -16.12 -12.71 13.53
C ARG A 13 -15.88 -12.65 15.04
N ASN A 14 -15.08 -13.57 15.60
CA ASN A 14 -15.07 -13.82 17.04
C ASN A 14 -14.22 -12.86 17.89
N ASN A 15 -13.72 -11.72 17.36
CA ASN A 15 -12.87 -10.82 18.18
C ASN A 15 -12.94 -9.33 17.84
N VAL A 16 -14.06 -8.86 17.26
CA VAL A 16 -14.23 -7.42 17.02
C VAL A 16 -14.60 -6.73 18.33
N GLY A 17 -13.60 -6.25 19.08
CA GLY A 17 -13.79 -5.18 20.04
C GLY A 17 -14.39 -3.99 19.30
N LEU A 18 -15.60 -3.60 19.69
CA LEU A 18 -16.42 -2.60 19.01
C LEU A 18 -15.76 -1.21 19.11
N VAL A 19 -14.89 -0.83 18.17
CA VAL A 19 -14.44 0.56 18.04
C VAL A 19 -15.56 1.33 17.33
N SER A 20 -16.45 1.92 18.12
CA SER A 20 -17.56 2.75 17.64
C SER A 20 -17.03 4.05 17.02
N ILE A 21 -16.83 4.06 15.71
CA ILE A 21 -16.57 5.30 14.96
C ILE A 21 -17.92 6.00 14.75
N ARG A 22 -18.29 6.89 15.68
CA ARG A 22 -19.43 7.79 15.50
C ARG A 22 -19.09 8.80 14.40
N ALA A 23 -19.77 8.70 13.26
CA ALA A 23 -19.70 9.69 12.20
C ALA A 23 -20.17 11.07 12.70
N ARG A 24 -19.25 12.03 12.82
CA ARG A 24 -19.62 13.45 12.94
C ARG A 24 -19.61 14.09 11.55
N ARG A 25 -20.69 14.83 11.29
CA ARG A 25 -21.02 15.55 10.06
C ARG A 25 -19.88 16.52 9.69
N VAL A 26 -19.24 16.31 8.54
CA VAL A 26 -18.20 17.22 8.02
C VAL A 26 -18.91 18.44 7.44
N GLN A 27 -18.71 19.61 8.06
CA GLN A 27 -19.21 20.88 7.57
C GLN A 27 -18.19 21.43 6.55
N ARG A 28 -18.68 21.78 5.35
CA ARG A 28 -17.90 22.34 4.23
C ARG A 28 -17.31 23.69 4.66
N VAL A 29 -15.98 23.80 4.70
CA VAL A 29 -15.29 25.09 4.72
C VAL A 29 -14.71 25.31 3.33
N LEU A 30 -15.29 26.25 2.59
CA LEU A 30 -14.67 26.82 1.40
C LEU A 30 -13.61 27.83 1.88
N ALA A 31 -12.36 27.63 1.50
CA ALA A 31 -11.31 28.63 1.68
C ALA A 31 -10.95 29.24 0.33
N THR A 32 -11.25 30.54 0.20
CA THR A 32 -10.80 31.42 -0.89
C THR A 32 -9.33 31.76 -0.68
N ALA A 33 -8.48 31.53 -1.68
CA ALA A 33 -7.09 31.95 -1.67
C ALA A 33 -6.97 33.42 -2.13
N GLN A 34 -6.26 34.25 -1.37
CA GLN A 34 -5.74 35.55 -1.83
C GLN A 34 -4.20 35.48 -1.87
N PRO A 35 -3.55 36.13 -2.85
CA PRO A 35 -2.09 36.08 -3.01
C PRO A 35 -1.41 37.15 -2.13
N THR A 36 -0.39 36.76 -1.36
CA THR A 36 0.47 37.71 -0.64
C THR A 36 1.86 37.79 -1.28
N ALA A 37 2.33 39.02 -1.37
CA ALA A 37 3.51 39.49 -2.10
C ALA A 37 4.86 38.95 -1.59
N ALA A 38 5.84 38.92 -2.50
CA ALA A 38 7.25 38.61 -2.24
C ALA A 38 7.97 39.74 -1.47
N PRO A 39 8.98 39.42 -0.64
CA PRO A 39 9.97 40.40 -0.21
C PRO A 39 11.34 40.21 -0.91
N SER A 40 12.00 41.34 -1.10
CA SER A 40 13.26 41.57 -1.81
C SER A 40 14.52 41.47 -0.93
N SER A 41 15.56 40.86 -1.49
CA SER A 41 17.02 41.14 -1.45
C SER A 41 17.83 41.32 -0.14
N ALA A 42 18.98 40.62 -0.15
CA ALA A 42 20.36 41.00 0.24
C ALA A 42 20.88 40.70 1.67
N GLY A 43 22.04 40.03 1.73
CA GLY A 43 22.91 39.98 2.92
C GLY A 43 23.83 38.74 3.01
N ASP A 44 25.11 38.92 2.67
CA ASP A 44 26.25 37.98 2.83
C ASP A 44 26.47 37.47 4.27
N GLY A 45 26.96 36.24 4.46
CA GLY A 45 27.49 35.80 5.75
C GLY A 45 27.66 34.28 5.97
N LYS A 46 28.88 33.79 5.74
CA LYS A 46 29.46 32.48 6.11
C LYS A 46 28.74 31.68 7.21
N GLY A 47 28.28 30.48 6.84
CA GLY A 47 27.91 29.39 7.75
C GLY A 47 27.88 28.07 6.98
N GLY A 48 29.05 27.50 6.70
CA GLY A 48 29.17 26.23 5.98
C GLY A 48 28.54 25.10 6.79
N VAL A 49 27.35 24.66 6.39
CA VAL A 49 26.79 23.38 6.84
C VAL A 49 27.63 22.31 6.16
N GLY A 50 28.53 21.68 6.92
CA GLY A 50 29.47 20.70 6.42
C GLY A 50 28.75 19.47 5.86
N TYR A 51 28.73 19.35 4.53
CA TYR A 51 28.37 18.12 3.84
C TYR A 51 29.55 17.15 3.94
N LEU A 52 29.40 16.05 4.70
CA LEU A 52 30.39 14.98 4.71
C LEU A 52 30.00 13.94 3.64
N ALA A 53 30.59 14.06 2.46
CA ALA A 53 30.46 13.05 1.41
C ALA A 53 31.30 11.82 1.79
N THR A 54 30.66 10.67 1.99
CA THR A 54 31.34 9.37 1.96
C THR A 54 30.68 8.51 0.89
N PRO A 55 31.39 7.55 0.26
CA PRO A 55 30.86 6.75 -0.85
C PRO A 55 29.66 5.84 -0.49
N PHE A 56 29.20 5.85 0.77
CA PHE A 56 28.09 5.03 1.27
C PHE A 56 26.91 5.83 1.84
N THR A 57 26.98 7.16 1.93
CA THR A 57 25.87 7.97 2.46
C THR A 57 25.81 9.34 1.81
N THR A 58 24.83 9.55 0.94
CA THR A 58 24.36 10.87 0.53
C THR A 58 23.09 11.23 1.32
N GLY A 59 23.15 12.33 2.07
CA GLY A 59 21.96 13.08 2.52
C GLY A 59 21.34 12.65 3.86
N ARG A 60 21.82 13.20 4.98
CA ARG A 60 20.90 13.58 6.07
C ARG A 60 20.41 14.98 5.74
N VAL A 61 19.20 15.09 5.21
CA VAL A 61 18.52 16.38 5.05
C VAL A 61 18.09 16.84 6.44
N ALA A 62 18.53 18.04 6.85
CA ALA A 62 18.01 18.71 8.03
C ALA A 62 16.50 18.93 7.85
N ALA A 63 15.73 18.82 8.93
CA ALA A 63 14.28 18.96 8.93
C ALA A 63 13.86 20.29 8.26
N GLN A 64 13.46 20.23 6.99
CA GLN A 64 12.66 21.26 6.36
C GLN A 64 11.20 20.80 6.45
N ASP A 65 10.34 21.66 7.00
CA ASP A 65 8.98 21.33 7.46
C ASP A 65 7.92 21.30 6.33
N GLN A 66 8.31 21.48 5.06
CA GLN A 66 7.42 21.37 3.91
C GLN A 66 7.87 20.19 3.04
N ASP A 67 7.43 19.00 3.44
CA ASP A 67 7.58 17.81 2.62
C ASP A 67 6.46 17.79 1.56
N ASP A 68 6.82 17.78 0.27
CA ASP A 68 5.89 17.55 -0.87
C ASP A 68 5.42 16.08 -0.91
N ILE A 69 4.81 15.61 0.17
CA ILE A 69 4.24 14.26 0.27
C ILE A 69 2.76 14.36 -0.06
N LEU A 70 2.30 13.53 -1.00
CA LEU A 70 0.86 13.35 -1.23
C LEU A 70 0.19 12.89 0.06
N GLU A 71 -0.61 13.75 0.68
CA GLU A 71 -1.36 13.39 1.88
C GLU A 71 -2.42 12.34 1.56
N LEU A 72 -2.19 11.13 2.05
CA LEU A 72 -3.17 10.05 1.97
C LEU A 72 -4.04 10.07 3.21
N LYS A 73 -5.36 9.93 3.02
CA LYS A 73 -6.29 9.67 4.12
C LYS A 73 -5.87 8.39 4.83
N HIS A 74 -5.38 8.52 6.05
CA HIS A 74 -4.88 7.40 6.82
C HIS A 74 -5.59 7.27 8.16
N LEU A 75 -5.69 6.03 8.65
CA LEU A 75 -6.27 5.72 9.95
C LEU A 75 -5.26 5.79 11.10
N ARG A 76 -4.00 6.18 10.84
CA ARG A 76 -2.92 6.16 11.84
C ARG A 76 -3.28 6.91 13.13
N ASN A 77 -3.96 8.05 13.04
CA ASN A 77 -4.38 8.85 14.19
C ASN A 77 -5.46 8.17 15.06
N TYR A 78 -6.12 7.13 14.53
CA TYR A 78 -7.15 6.36 15.22
C TYR A 78 -6.66 4.98 15.67
N LEU A 79 -5.40 4.64 15.39
CA LEU A 79 -4.82 3.33 15.68
C LEU A 79 -3.66 3.49 16.66
N THR A 80 -3.53 2.56 17.60
CA THR A 80 -2.43 2.57 18.56
C THR A 80 -1.19 1.91 17.94
N PRO A 81 -0.05 2.62 17.84
CA PRO A 81 1.19 2.03 17.37
C PRO A 81 1.69 0.97 18.36
N ARG A 82 2.30 -0.09 17.83
CA ARG A 82 2.87 -1.20 18.60
C ARG A 82 4.16 -1.68 17.94
N ASP A 83 5.01 -2.36 18.69
CA ASP A 83 6.23 -2.94 18.13
C ASP A 83 5.91 -4.05 17.11
N SER A 84 6.71 -4.08 16.05
CA SER A 84 6.64 -5.11 15.02
C SER A 84 7.08 -6.45 15.60
N PRO A 85 6.38 -7.55 15.26
CA PRO A 85 6.78 -8.90 15.67
C PRO A 85 8.10 -9.35 15.02
N PHE A 86 8.57 -8.65 13.98
CA PHE A 86 9.88 -8.89 13.39
C PHE A 86 11.00 -8.32 14.28
N VAL A 87 11.41 -9.06 15.31
CA VAL A 87 12.58 -8.74 16.13
C VAL A 87 13.82 -8.55 15.23
N PRO A 88 14.82 -7.70 15.59
CA PRO A 88 16.03 -7.45 14.80
C PRO A 88 16.79 -8.69 14.27
N GLY A 89 16.65 -9.86 14.91
CA GLY A 89 17.22 -11.13 14.43
C GLY A 89 16.45 -11.81 13.29
N ASN A 90 15.19 -11.44 13.06
CA ASN A 90 14.29 -12.07 12.08
C ASN A 90 14.18 -11.30 10.74
N ASN A 91 14.98 -10.24 10.55
CA ASN A 91 15.17 -9.59 9.25
C ASN A 91 16.58 -9.86 8.67
N LYS A 92 17.19 -11.00 9.00
CA LYS A 92 18.57 -11.34 8.62
C LYS A 92 19.60 -10.23 8.98
N GLY A 93 19.37 -9.51 10.07
CA GLY A 93 20.20 -8.37 10.47
C GLY A 93 20.00 -7.08 9.66
N GLY A 94 19.05 -7.04 8.72
CA GLY A 94 18.78 -5.88 7.85
C GLY A 94 18.07 -4.70 8.51
N GLY A 95 17.74 -4.78 9.80
CA GLY A 95 17.13 -3.68 10.56
C GLY A 95 15.70 -3.31 10.11
N PHE A 96 15.26 -2.12 10.48
CA PHE A 96 13.98 -1.54 10.05
C PHE A 96 14.24 -0.30 9.20
N VAL A 97 13.34 -0.04 8.24
CA VAL A 97 13.35 1.19 7.45
C VAL A 97 12.74 2.31 8.30
N GLY A 98 13.34 3.50 8.27
CA GLY A 98 12.85 4.68 8.97
C GLY A 98 11.53 5.20 8.40
N ASP A 99 10.70 5.80 9.24
CA ASP A 99 9.39 6.32 8.81
C ASP A 99 9.49 7.50 7.82
N ARG A 100 10.62 8.21 7.84
CA ARG A 100 10.93 9.32 6.93
C ARG A 100 11.99 8.96 5.87
N ASP A 101 12.35 7.69 5.74
CA ASP A 101 13.31 7.26 4.72
C ASP A 101 12.73 7.53 3.33
N LYS A 102 13.49 8.24 2.51
CA LYS A 102 13.13 8.63 1.14
C LYS A 102 14.10 8.02 0.13
N VAL A 103 13.61 7.75 -1.07
CA VAL A 103 14.38 7.34 -2.23
C VAL A 103 14.27 8.44 -3.27
N ARG A 104 15.42 8.89 -3.81
CA ARG A 104 15.44 9.87 -4.91
C ARG A 104 14.93 9.21 -6.17
N LEU A 105 13.99 9.85 -6.86
CA LEU A 105 13.49 9.35 -8.14
C LEU A 105 14.32 9.86 -9.32
N HIS A 106 14.89 11.07 -9.19
CA HIS A 106 15.79 11.65 -10.19
C HIS A 106 17.26 11.50 -9.76
N THR A 107 18.01 10.66 -10.46
CA THR A 107 19.44 10.43 -10.19
C THR A 107 20.35 11.34 -11.02
N VAL A 108 19.81 11.95 -12.08
CA VAL A 108 20.55 12.80 -13.00
C VAL A 108 20.48 14.26 -12.54
N GLU A 109 21.63 14.91 -12.49
CA GLU A 109 21.76 16.36 -12.34
C GLU A 109 22.23 16.93 -13.68
N TYR A 110 21.43 17.82 -14.27
CA TYR A 110 21.73 18.42 -15.57
C TYR A 110 22.60 19.67 -15.39
N GLU A 111 23.49 19.92 -16.37
CA GLU A 111 24.33 21.13 -16.38
C GLU A 111 23.49 22.40 -16.54
N SER A 112 22.39 22.33 -17.30
CA SER A 112 21.46 23.46 -17.50
C SER A 112 20.05 22.96 -17.88
N PRO A 113 19.01 23.83 -17.81
CA PRO A 113 17.66 23.50 -18.29
C PRO A 113 17.57 23.18 -19.79
N ASP A 114 18.57 23.62 -20.56
CA ASP A 114 18.64 23.40 -22.01
C ASP A 114 19.32 22.07 -22.37
N SER A 115 19.85 21.34 -21.37
CA SER A 115 20.46 20.04 -21.58
C SER A 115 19.43 19.03 -22.11
N ALA A 116 19.85 18.16 -23.05
CA ALA A 116 18.96 17.17 -23.64
C ALA A 116 18.34 16.27 -22.56
N GLY A 117 17.00 16.21 -22.53
CA GLY A 117 16.24 15.46 -21.52
C GLY A 117 16.06 16.16 -20.18
N ALA A 118 16.59 17.37 -19.98
CA ALA A 118 16.37 18.18 -18.76
C ALA A 118 14.96 18.76 -18.68
N PHE A 119 14.28 18.86 -19.82
CA PHE A 119 12.90 19.32 -19.94
C PHE A 119 12.09 18.31 -20.77
N CYS A 120 10.89 17.98 -20.29
CA CYS A 120 9.90 17.25 -21.06
C CYS A 120 9.18 18.24 -21.98
N ALA A 121 9.60 18.30 -23.24
CA ALA A 121 8.87 19.04 -24.27
C ALA A 121 7.47 18.43 -24.43
N ASP A 122 6.43 19.24 -24.23
CA ASP A 122 5.00 18.90 -24.38
C ASP A 122 4.43 17.88 -23.39
N GLY A 123 4.32 18.27 -22.12
CA GLY A 123 3.61 17.54 -21.05
C GLY A 123 2.09 17.34 -21.26
N MET A 124 1.67 16.78 -22.40
CA MET A 124 0.35 16.22 -22.58
C MET A 124 0.33 14.81 -21.98
N ALA A 125 -0.26 14.70 -20.79
CA ALA A 125 -0.62 13.44 -20.18
C ALA A 125 -1.79 12.80 -20.95
N THR A 126 -1.54 12.27 -22.15
CA THR A 126 -2.45 11.31 -22.75
C THR A 126 -2.24 9.98 -22.05
N VAL A 127 -3.20 9.62 -21.20
CA VAL A 127 -3.24 8.33 -20.49
C VAL A 127 -3.23 7.21 -21.55
N GLY A 128 -2.07 6.62 -21.82
CA GLY A 128 -1.93 5.45 -22.68
C GLY A 128 -0.81 5.46 -23.71
N ASP A 129 0.08 6.47 -23.76
CA ASP A 129 1.23 6.46 -24.66
C ASP A 129 2.55 6.18 -23.91
N GLU A 130 3.40 5.33 -24.47
CA GLU A 130 4.65 4.87 -23.83
C GLU A 130 5.75 5.95 -23.83
N ASP A 131 5.51 7.05 -24.55
CA ASP A 131 6.38 8.24 -24.62
C ASP A 131 5.91 9.38 -23.69
N SER A 132 5.01 9.10 -22.75
CA SER A 132 4.50 10.10 -21.80
C SER A 132 5.51 10.45 -20.71
N CYS A 133 6.01 11.68 -20.77
CA CYS A 133 6.90 12.28 -19.81
C CYS A 133 6.15 12.61 -18.50
N ILE A 134 6.27 11.75 -17.48
CA ILE A 134 5.63 11.98 -16.17
C ILE A 134 6.58 12.84 -15.32
N LEU A 135 6.12 14.02 -14.90
CA LEU A 135 6.76 14.80 -13.84
C LEU A 135 6.66 14.01 -12.53
N LEU A 136 7.69 13.22 -12.23
CA LEU A 136 7.80 12.50 -10.98
C LEU A 136 8.26 13.46 -9.87
N PRO A 137 7.73 13.33 -8.65
CA PRO A 137 8.24 14.08 -7.50
C PRO A 137 9.72 13.74 -7.29
N GLU A 138 10.45 14.62 -6.61
CA GLU A 138 11.89 14.41 -6.39
C GLU A 138 12.19 13.15 -5.57
N TRP A 139 11.29 12.82 -4.64
CA TRP A 139 11.45 11.72 -3.69
C TRP A 139 10.19 10.86 -3.56
N ALA A 140 10.37 9.59 -3.22
CA ALA A 140 9.31 8.70 -2.76
C ALA A 140 9.64 8.13 -1.37
N ILE A 141 8.61 7.85 -0.56
CA ILE A 141 8.81 7.17 0.73
C ILE A 141 9.25 5.72 0.49
N ARG A 142 10.34 5.31 1.14
CA ARG A 142 10.92 3.97 1.00
C ARG A 142 10.01 2.92 1.62
N CYS A 143 9.62 1.90 0.85
CA CYS A 143 8.92 0.73 1.37
C CYS A 143 9.87 -0.17 2.19
N GLY A 144 9.32 -0.90 3.16
CA GLY A 144 10.08 -1.85 3.97
C GLY A 144 9.51 -2.04 5.38
N PRO A 145 10.01 -3.05 6.11
CA PRO A 145 9.52 -3.35 7.46
C PRO A 145 9.77 -2.16 8.39
N ARG A 146 8.77 -1.82 9.20
CA ARG A 146 8.83 -0.74 10.19
C ARG A 146 8.97 -1.32 11.60
N LYS A 147 9.68 -0.59 12.47
CA LYS A 147 9.80 -0.96 13.88
C LYS A 147 8.43 -0.96 14.56
N THR A 148 7.56 -0.05 14.17
CA THR A 148 6.19 0.08 14.67
C THR A 148 5.15 -0.25 13.61
N ILE A 149 4.15 -1.04 13.98
CA ILE A 149 2.97 -1.37 13.17
C ILE A 149 1.69 -0.90 13.89
N TYR A 150 0.55 -0.93 13.20
CA TYR A 150 -0.73 -0.43 13.74
C TYR A 150 -1.78 -1.51 13.98
N HIS A 151 -1.74 -2.59 13.21
CA HIS A 151 -2.67 -3.71 13.37
C HIS A 151 -2.06 -4.78 14.28
N ASP A 152 -2.90 -5.37 15.13
CA ASP A 152 -2.56 -6.59 15.85
C ASP A 152 -2.58 -7.78 14.87
N PRO A 153 -1.44 -8.44 14.61
CA PRO A 153 -1.42 -9.57 13.68
C PRO A 153 -2.43 -10.66 14.04
N HIS A 154 -2.66 -10.94 15.32
CA HIS A 154 -3.60 -11.97 15.76
C HIS A 154 -5.07 -11.61 15.51
N GLN A 155 -5.36 -10.33 15.30
CA GLN A 155 -6.71 -9.82 15.00
C GLN A 155 -6.90 -9.44 13.53
N VAL A 156 -5.85 -9.52 12.70
CA VAL A 156 -5.97 -9.27 11.26
C VAL A 156 -6.90 -10.28 10.61
N CYS A 157 -7.79 -9.79 9.76
CA CYS A 157 -8.50 -10.58 8.77
C CYS A 157 -8.22 -9.95 7.41
N ALA A 158 -7.48 -10.66 6.58
CA ALA A 158 -6.99 -10.17 5.30
C ALA A 158 -7.74 -10.82 4.15
N ALA A 159 -7.91 -10.08 3.06
CA ALA A 159 -8.38 -10.62 1.80
C ALA A 159 -7.37 -10.33 0.68
N VAL A 160 -7.16 -11.29 -0.21
CA VAL A 160 -6.38 -11.15 -1.44
C VAL A 160 -7.31 -11.35 -2.62
N VAL A 161 -7.28 -10.44 -3.58
CA VAL A 161 -8.07 -10.51 -4.80
C VAL A 161 -7.21 -10.21 -6.02
N THR A 162 -7.37 -11.01 -7.07
CA THR A 162 -6.70 -10.80 -8.36
C THR A 162 -7.70 -10.31 -9.40
N CYS A 163 -7.42 -9.16 -10.01
CA CYS A 163 -8.31 -8.47 -10.95
C CYS A 163 -7.61 -8.21 -12.30
N GLY A 164 -8.39 -8.11 -13.38
CA GLY A 164 -7.90 -7.72 -14.70
C GLY A 164 -7.36 -8.87 -15.54
N GLY A 165 -6.36 -8.59 -16.39
CA GLY A 165 -5.71 -9.60 -17.24
C GLY A 165 -4.80 -10.54 -16.44
N LEU A 166 -4.57 -11.74 -16.97
CA LEU A 166 -3.57 -12.65 -16.40
C LEU A 166 -2.17 -12.15 -16.76
N CYS A 167 -1.27 -12.16 -15.78
CA CYS A 167 0.13 -11.84 -15.93
C CYS A 167 0.95 -12.94 -15.22
N PRO A 168 2.12 -13.35 -15.75
CA PRO A 168 3.05 -14.18 -14.99
C PRO A 168 3.35 -13.57 -13.61
N GLY A 169 3.40 -14.39 -12.56
CA GLY A 169 3.73 -13.92 -11.21
C GLY A 169 2.54 -13.63 -10.29
N LEU A 170 1.28 -13.72 -10.76
CA LEU A 170 0.11 -13.50 -9.88
C LEU A 170 0.07 -14.49 -8.71
N ASN A 171 0.41 -15.75 -8.97
CA ASN A 171 0.51 -16.77 -7.92
C ASN A 171 1.67 -16.50 -6.95
N ASP A 172 2.82 -16.01 -7.43
CA ASP A 172 3.94 -15.59 -6.59
C ASP A 172 3.55 -14.47 -5.63
N VAL A 173 2.78 -13.49 -6.11
CA VAL A 173 2.26 -12.40 -5.27
C VAL A 173 1.30 -12.94 -4.21
N VAL A 174 0.36 -13.81 -4.58
CA VAL A 174 -0.58 -14.43 -3.62
C VAL A 174 0.18 -15.25 -2.56
N ALA A 175 1.12 -16.09 -2.98
CA ALA A 175 1.95 -16.89 -2.07
C ALA A 175 2.81 -16.00 -1.15
N GLY A 176 3.42 -14.95 -1.71
CA GLY A 176 4.23 -13.98 -0.97
C GLY A 176 3.43 -13.27 0.12
N ILE A 177 2.23 -12.78 -0.20
CA ILE A 177 1.34 -12.13 0.77
C ILE A 177 0.95 -13.10 1.88
N VAL A 178 0.50 -14.31 1.55
CA VAL A 178 0.08 -15.31 2.54
C VAL A 178 1.23 -15.70 3.46
N ASN A 179 2.41 -15.96 2.89
CA ASN A 179 3.61 -16.27 3.67
C ASN A 179 3.98 -15.12 4.61
N LYS A 180 4.00 -13.88 4.11
CA LYS A 180 4.34 -12.72 4.95
C LYS A 180 3.34 -12.44 6.04
N LEU A 181 2.04 -12.48 5.77
CA LEU A 181 1.01 -12.34 6.80
C LEU A 181 1.16 -13.41 7.89
N THR A 182 1.42 -14.65 7.48
CA THR A 182 1.68 -15.73 8.43
C THR A 182 2.95 -15.48 9.25
N ASP A 183 4.03 -14.99 8.63
CA ASP A 183 5.27 -14.63 9.33
C ASP A 183 5.07 -13.46 10.32
N TYR A 184 4.13 -12.54 10.05
CA TYR A 184 3.68 -11.51 10.98
C TYR A 184 2.86 -12.09 12.16
N GLY A 185 2.43 -13.35 12.11
CA GLY A 185 1.61 -13.99 13.15
C GLY A 185 0.10 -13.93 12.90
N VAL A 186 -0.33 -13.63 11.67
CA VAL A 186 -1.75 -13.70 11.30
C VAL A 186 -2.23 -15.16 11.38
N PRO A 187 -3.32 -15.46 12.11
CA PRO A 187 -3.79 -16.83 12.27
C PRO A 187 -4.18 -17.46 10.93
N GLU A 188 -3.80 -18.72 10.75
CA GLU A 188 -4.33 -19.54 9.66
C GLU A 188 -5.86 -19.55 9.74
N GLY A 189 -6.53 -19.41 8.60
CA GLY A 189 -7.99 -19.26 8.56
C GLY A 189 -8.51 -17.83 8.46
N ARG A 190 -7.66 -16.82 8.73
CA ARG A 190 -8.04 -15.39 8.63
C ARG A 190 -7.53 -14.69 7.37
N ILE A 191 -6.95 -15.44 6.44
CA ILE A 191 -6.52 -14.93 5.13
C ILE A 191 -7.48 -15.53 4.09
N LEU A 192 -8.24 -14.67 3.43
CA LEU A 192 -9.25 -15.05 2.44
C LEU A 192 -8.76 -14.74 1.02
N GLY A 193 -8.92 -15.70 0.11
CA GLY A 193 -8.78 -15.50 -1.33
C GLY A 193 -10.14 -15.24 -1.96
N ILE A 194 -10.32 -14.06 -2.54
CA ILE A 194 -11.55 -13.69 -3.24
C ILE A 194 -11.47 -14.18 -4.67
N LYS A 195 -12.42 -15.03 -5.06
CA LYS A 195 -12.40 -15.67 -6.38
C LYS A 195 -12.93 -14.75 -7.47
N TYR A 196 -12.34 -14.82 -8.67
CA TYR A 196 -12.82 -14.15 -9.88
C TYR A 196 -12.92 -12.62 -9.73
N GLY A 197 -11.88 -11.97 -9.21
CA GLY A 197 -11.81 -10.50 -9.07
C GLY A 197 -12.86 -9.90 -8.15
N PHE A 198 -13.23 -8.64 -8.38
CA PHE A 198 -14.18 -7.91 -7.53
C PHE A 198 -15.58 -8.55 -7.47
N ARG A 199 -15.97 -9.27 -8.52
CA ARG A 199 -17.22 -10.04 -8.54
C ARG A 199 -17.31 -11.04 -7.39
N GLY A 200 -16.19 -11.62 -6.96
CA GLY A 200 -16.16 -12.58 -5.84
C GLY A 200 -16.63 -12.02 -4.51
N PHE A 201 -16.67 -10.70 -4.32
CA PHE A 201 -17.24 -10.12 -3.11
C PHE A 201 -18.75 -10.34 -3.03
N TYR A 202 -19.46 -10.24 -4.15
CA TYR A 202 -20.93 -10.20 -4.16
C TYR A 202 -21.60 -11.33 -4.94
N ASP A 203 -20.83 -12.16 -5.65
CA ASP A 203 -21.36 -13.35 -6.32
C ASP A 203 -21.71 -14.45 -5.31
N PRO A 204 -23.00 -14.86 -5.20
CA PRO A 204 -23.42 -15.89 -4.25
C PRO A 204 -22.87 -17.28 -4.57
N THR A 205 -22.44 -17.52 -5.81
CA THR A 205 -21.91 -18.82 -6.27
C THR A 205 -20.43 -19.00 -5.91
N SER A 206 -19.71 -17.89 -5.75
CA SER A 206 -18.26 -17.89 -5.60
C SER A 206 -17.87 -17.52 -4.18
N LYS A 207 -17.84 -18.52 -3.30
CA LYS A 207 -17.39 -18.30 -1.91
C LYS A 207 -15.88 -18.00 -1.86
N PRO A 208 -15.43 -17.11 -0.95
CA PRO A 208 -14.01 -16.95 -0.66
C PRO A 208 -13.39 -18.27 -0.23
N VAL A 209 -12.15 -18.48 -0.62
CA VAL A 209 -11.33 -19.62 -0.17
C VAL A 209 -10.44 -19.18 0.98
N THR A 210 -10.18 -20.07 1.92
CA THR A 210 -9.20 -19.81 2.97
C THR A 210 -7.81 -20.10 2.42
N LEU A 211 -6.91 -19.13 2.53
CA LEU A 211 -5.51 -19.27 2.14
C LEU A 211 -4.67 -19.58 3.38
N THR A 212 -3.89 -20.66 3.31
CA THR A 212 -2.92 -21.09 4.32
C THR A 212 -1.55 -21.29 3.66
N LYS A 213 -0.47 -21.39 4.45
CA LYS A 213 0.86 -21.72 3.91
C LYS A 213 0.83 -22.97 3.04
N GLY A 214 0.13 -24.02 3.49
CA GLY A 214 -0.02 -25.26 2.73
C GLY A 214 -0.86 -25.10 1.47
N SER A 215 -1.91 -24.25 1.46
CA SER A 215 -2.75 -24.08 0.27
C SER A 215 -2.05 -23.31 -0.86
N VAL A 216 -1.06 -22.47 -0.51
CA VAL A 216 -0.29 -21.69 -1.47
C VAL A 216 1.09 -22.28 -1.75
N ASP A 217 1.38 -23.47 -1.22
CA ASP A 217 2.65 -24.12 -1.49
C ASP A 217 2.70 -24.60 -2.95
N GLY A 218 3.81 -24.32 -3.64
CA GLY A 218 4.05 -24.68 -5.03
C GLY A 218 3.21 -23.93 -6.09
N ILE A 219 2.29 -23.03 -5.72
CA ILE A 219 1.43 -22.34 -6.70
C ILE A 219 2.21 -21.40 -7.63
N GLN A 220 3.39 -20.92 -7.21
CA GLN A 220 4.30 -20.12 -8.02
C GLN A 220 4.81 -20.87 -9.28
N LEU A 221 4.76 -22.20 -9.26
CA LEU A 221 5.12 -23.03 -10.42
C LEU A 221 3.97 -23.15 -11.42
N GLN A 222 2.78 -22.63 -11.09
CA GLN A 222 1.59 -22.70 -11.91
C GLN A 222 1.32 -21.36 -12.58
N GLY A 223 0.97 -21.41 -13.88
CA GLY A 223 0.54 -20.24 -14.63
C GLY A 223 -0.83 -19.71 -14.19
N GLY A 224 -1.07 -18.43 -14.47
CA GLY A 224 -2.34 -17.77 -14.14
C GLY A 224 -2.46 -17.43 -12.66
N THR A 225 -3.67 -17.61 -12.09
CA THR A 225 -3.92 -17.39 -10.66
C THR A 225 -4.91 -18.40 -10.10
N ILE A 226 -4.60 -18.97 -8.92
CA ILE A 226 -5.48 -19.91 -8.20
C ILE A 226 -6.84 -19.30 -7.80
N LEU A 227 -6.93 -17.97 -7.70
CA LEU A 227 -8.15 -17.26 -7.35
C LEU A 227 -9.05 -17.03 -8.57
N GLY A 228 -8.49 -17.12 -9.78
CA GLY A 228 -9.11 -16.63 -10.99
C GLY A 228 -9.22 -15.10 -11.02
N THR A 229 -9.45 -14.56 -12.21
CA THR A 229 -9.61 -13.12 -12.41
C THR A 229 -10.94 -12.82 -13.09
N SER A 230 -11.41 -11.58 -12.98
CA SER A 230 -12.47 -11.05 -13.81
C SER A 230 -12.13 -9.67 -14.32
N ARG A 231 -12.76 -9.31 -15.44
CA ARG A 231 -12.79 -7.96 -16.00
C ARG A 231 -14.19 -7.38 -15.77
N GLY A 232 -14.27 -6.07 -15.62
CA GLY A 232 -15.54 -5.35 -15.40
C GLY A 232 -15.49 -4.47 -14.16
N GLY A 233 -16.51 -3.63 -14.01
CA GLY A 233 -16.57 -2.64 -12.94
C GLY A 233 -16.77 -3.23 -11.54
N ALA A 234 -16.37 -2.46 -10.53
CA ALA A 234 -16.52 -2.79 -9.12
C ALA A 234 -17.82 -2.19 -8.55
N ASN A 235 -18.71 -3.03 -7.99
CA ASN A 235 -19.81 -2.53 -7.17
C ASN A 235 -19.29 -2.18 -5.76
N VAL A 236 -18.81 -0.95 -5.61
CA VAL A 236 -18.17 -0.47 -4.37
C VAL A 236 -19.07 -0.66 -3.14
N LYS A 237 -20.39 -0.43 -3.26
CA LYS A 237 -21.32 -0.57 -2.13
C LYS A 237 -21.38 -1.99 -1.61
N GLU A 238 -21.47 -2.96 -2.50
CA GLU A 238 -21.50 -4.37 -2.13
C GLU A 238 -20.14 -4.86 -1.63
N ILE A 239 -19.03 -4.39 -2.21
CA ILE A 239 -17.68 -4.71 -1.74
C ILE A 239 -17.48 -4.22 -0.31
N VAL A 240 -17.80 -2.96 -0.03
CA VAL A 240 -17.67 -2.37 1.33
C VAL A 240 -18.55 -3.12 2.32
N LYS A 241 -19.79 -3.45 1.95
CA LYS A 241 -20.69 -4.26 2.78
C LYS A 241 -20.09 -5.64 3.10
N ARG A 242 -19.38 -6.25 2.15
CA ARG A 242 -18.76 -7.57 2.33
C ARG A 242 -17.49 -7.50 3.16
N ILE A 243 -16.70 -6.44 3.01
CA ILE A 243 -15.56 -6.11 3.89
C ILE A 243 -16.06 -6.05 5.34
N ASP A 244 -17.13 -5.31 5.60
CA ASP A 244 -17.73 -5.20 6.93
C ASP A 244 -18.28 -6.55 7.44
N LEU A 245 -19.11 -7.24 6.63
CA LEU A 245 -19.73 -8.52 7.02
C LEU A 245 -18.73 -9.64 7.35
N TRP A 246 -17.58 -9.65 6.66
CA TRP A 246 -16.48 -10.60 6.87
C TRP A 246 -15.46 -10.11 7.89
N GLY A 247 -15.55 -8.87 8.35
CA GLY A 247 -14.62 -8.27 9.31
C GLY A 247 -13.21 -8.07 8.74
N LEU A 248 -13.11 -7.80 7.43
CA LEU A 248 -11.83 -7.56 6.77
C LEU A 248 -11.24 -6.22 7.21
N ASN A 249 -9.98 -6.23 7.63
CA ASN A 249 -9.23 -5.02 7.97
C ASN A 249 -8.00 -4.80 7.08
N MET A 250 -7.69 -5.77 6.21
CA MET A 250 -6.70 -5.63 5.15
C MET A 250 -7.24 -6.22 3.85
N VAL A 251 -7.15 -5.49 2.75
CA VAL A 251 -7.53 -5.98 1.42
C VAL A 251 -6.39 -5.69 0.45
N PHE A 252 -5.81 -6.75 -0.10
CA PHE A 252 -4.77 -6.70 -1.11
C PHE A 252 -5.41 -6.88 -2.48
N VAL A 253 -5.41 -5.81 -3.26
CA VAL A 253 -5.88 -5.81 -4.65
C VAL A 253 -4.67 -5.98 -5.56
N VAL A 254 -4.63 -7.08 -6.30
CA VAL A 254 -3.59 -7.39 -7.26
C VAL A 254 -4.18 -7.24 -8.66
N GLY A 255 -3.82 -6.16 -9.35
CA GLY A 255 -4.36 -5.83 -10.67
C GLY A 255 -3.71 -4.57 -11.24
N GLY A 256 -4.13 -4.21 -12.45
CA GLY A 256 -3.68 -2.97 -13.12
C GLY A 256 -4.53 -1.74 -12.72
N ASN A 257 -4.48 -0.70 -13.55
CA ASN A 257 -5.06 0.63 -13.29
C ASN A 257 -6.60 0.70 -13.10
N GLY A 258 -7.33 -0.38 -13.39
CA GLY A 258 -8.79 -0.38 -13.49
C GLY A 258 -9.54 -0.54 -12.17
#